data_AF-W9GTL7-F1
#
_entry.id   AF-W9GTL7-F1
#
_cell.length_a   1.000
_cell.length_b   1.000
_cell.length_c   1.000
_cell.angle_alpha   90.00
_cell.angle_beta   90.00
_cell.angle_gamma   90.00
#
_symmetry.space_group_name_H-M   'P 1'
#
loop_
_entity.id
_entity.type
_entity.pdbx_description
1 polymer ?
#
loop_
_entity_poly.entity_id
_entity_poly.type
_entity_poly.pdbx_seq_one_letter_code
_entity_poly.pdbx_strand_id
1 'polypeptide(L)'
;GNDSLSGGAGNDTLIGGAGTDRLDGGSGADAFDFNATSESVVGSARDVITDFLRGTDRIDLSTIDADTDGTDGNQAFAFIGLSAFTGVDGQLRFDSGLLQADVNGDGVADFEISVVGTTTMAASDFVL
;
A
#
# COMPACT_ATOMS: atom_id res chain seq x y z
N GLY A 1 16.42 -0.64 1.15
CA GLY A 1 17.34 -1.13 2.19
C GLY A 1 16.48 -1.37 3.40
N ASN A 2 16.94 -1.14 4.64
CA ASN A 2 15.96 -0.77 5.67
C ASN A 2 16.19 0.70 5.93
N ASP A 3 15.27 1.52 5.43
CA ASP A 3 15.44 2.95 5.29
C ASP A 3 14.43 3.71 6.16
N SER A 4 14.83 4.92 6.57
CA SER A 4 13.93 5.88 7.20
C SER A 4 13.89 7.10 6.31
N LEU A 5 12.74 7.34 5.69
CA LEU A 5 12.53 8.40 4.72
C LEU A 5 11.61 9.46 5.30
N SER A 6 11.93 10.73 5.07
CA SER A 6 11.10 11.88 5.44
C SER A 6 11.05 12.85 4.26
N GLY A 7 9.85 13.16 3.77
CA GLY A 7 9.61 14.13 2.69
C GLY A 7 9.78 15.56 3.20
N GLY A 8 9.16 15.85 4.34
CA GLY A 8 9.32 17.09 5.07
C GLY A 8 8.25 18.11 4.70
N ALA A 9 8.57 19.09 3.87
CA ALA A 9 7.60 20.12 3.49
C ALA A 9 7.52 20.21 1.98
N GLY A 10 6.30 20.13 1.45
CA GLY A 10 6.07 20.08 0.01
C GLY A 10 5.21 18.87 -0.34
N ASN A 11 4.99 18.67 -1.63
CA ASN A 11 4.31 17.47 -2.11
C ASN A 11 5.40 16.51 -2.57
N ASP A 12 5.67 15.50 -1.77
CA ASP A 12 6.78 14.58 -1.97
C ASP A 12 6.33 13.23 -2.53
N THR A 13 7.25 12.52 -3.16
CA THR A 13 7.06 11.12 -3.55
C THR A 13 8.12 10.29 -2.85
N LEU A 14 7.67 9.38 -1.98
CA LEU A 14 8.53 8.53 -1.16
C LEU A 14 8.50 7.12 -1.72
N ILE A 15 9.69 6.63 -2.10
CA ILE A 15 9.92 5.26 -2.58
C ILE A 15 10.91 4.62 -1.60
N GLY A 16 10.43 3.71 -0.75
CA GLY A 16 11.28 2.92 0.15
C GLY A 16 12.13 1.89 -0.62
N GLY A 17 11.48 1.23 -1.58
CA GLY A 17 12.07 0.14 -2.35
C GLY A 17 12.07 -1.15 -1.54
N ALA A 18 13.07 -2.01 -1.76
CA ALA A 18 13.12 -3.30 -1.09
C ALA A 18 13.63 -3.18 0.35
N GLY A 19 12.91 -3.78 1.29
CA GLY A 19 13.34 -4.12 2.65
C GLY A 19 12.27 -3.74 3.67
N THR A 20 12.66 -3.20 4.82
CA THR A 20 11.71 -2.76 5.85
C THR A 20 11.90 -1.29 6.13
N ASP A 21 11.03 -0.48 5.55
CA ASP A 21 11.17 0.96 5.51
C ASP A 21 10.14 1.68 6.40
N ARG A 22 10.53 2.86 6.85
CA ARG A 22 9.68 3.77 7.64
C ARG A 22 9.55 5.09 6.90
N LEU A 23 8.34 5.41 6.49
CA LEU A 23 8.03 6.50 5.58
C LEU A 23 7.22 7.59 6.31
N ASP A 24 7.73 8.81 6.29
CA ASP A 24 7.11 10.01 6.87
C ASP A 24 6.94 11.05 5.75
N GLY A 25 5.71 11.33 5.34
CA GLY A 25 5.44 12.30 4.26
C GLY A 25 5.80 13.72 4.71
N GLY A 26 5.38 14.05 5.92
CA GLY A 26 5.52 15.35 6.52
C GLY A 26 4.30 16.22 6.24
N SER A 27 4.51 17.36 5.60
CA SER A 27 3.46 18.35 5.34
C SER A 27 3.33 18.61 3.86
N GLY A 28 2.11 18.46 3.35
CA GLY A 28 1.77 18.65 1.95
C GLY A 28 0.92 17.49 1.48
N ALA A 29 0.85 17.28 0.17
CA ALA A 29 0.16 16.14 -0.42
C ALA A 29 1.18 15.15 -0.96
N ASP A 30 1.41 14.09 -0.20
CA ASP A 30 2.49 13.15 -0.43
C ASP A 30 1.99 11.87 -1.11
N ALA A 31 2.88 11.25 -1.89
CA ALA A 31 2.67 9.96 -2.53
C ALA A 31 3.65 8.93 -1.97
N PHE A 32 3.12 7.85 -1.40
CA PHE A 32 3.90 6.69 -0.98
C PHE A 32 3.82 5.64 -2.09
N ASP A 33 4.90 5.48 -2.84
CA ASP A 33 4.95 4.69 -4.08
C ASP A 33 5.59 3.32 -3.84
N PHE A 34 4.84 2.26 -4.15
CA PHE A 34 5.27 0.87 -4.08
C PHE A 34 5.13 0.24 -5.47
N ASN A 35 6.25 -0.27 -5.97
CA ASN A 35 6.39 -0.76 -7.34
C ASN A 35 6.41 -2.29 -7.47
N ALA A 36 6.50 -3.01 -6.35
CA ALA A 36 6.41 -4.47 -6.33
C ALA A 36 5.90 -4.97 -4.98
N THR A 37 5.24 -6.13 -4.98
CA THR A 37 4.82 -6.81 -3.73
C THR A 37 6.00 -7.17 -2.82
N SER A 38 7.20 -7.33 -3.39
CA SER A 38 8.43 -7.59 -2.63
C SER A 38 8.98 -6.38 -1.87
N GLU A 39 8.47 -5.17 -2.14
CA GLU A 39 8.91 -3.96 -1.45
C GLU A 39 8.35 -3.88 -0.03
N SER A 40 7.14 -4.39 0.22
CA SER A 40 6.59 -4.50 1.57
C SER A 40 5.90 -5.84 1.80
N VAL A 41 6.61 -6.75 2.46
CA VAL A 41 6.18 -8.12 2.68
C VAL A 41 5.19 -8.27 3.83
N VAL A 42 4.51 -9.42 3.87
CA VAL A 42 3.62 -9.81 4.97
C VAL A 42 4.40 -10.01 6.28
N GLY A 43 3.77 -9.67 7.40
CA GLY A 43 4.32 -9.86 8.75
C GLY A 43 5.25 -8.74 9.24
N SER A 44 6.26 -9.10 10.03
CA SER A 44 7.06 -8.13 10.79
C SER A 44 8.06 -7.31 9.96
N ALA A 45 8.26 -7.66 8.70
CA ALA A 45 9.21 -7.01 7.79
C ALA A 45 8.53 -6.04 6.81
N ARG A 46 7.25 -5.74 7.03
CA ARG A 46 6.48 -4.77 6.26
C ARG A 46 6.91 -3.34 6.50
N ASP A 47 6.62 -2.49 5.53
CA ASP A 47 6.82 -1.07 5.62
C ASP A 47 5.78 -0.39 6.51
N VAL A 48 6.19 0.76 7.04
CA VAL A 48 5.40 1.56 7.97
C VAL A 48 5.31 2.99 7.47
N ILE A 49 4.12 3.43 7.09
CA ILE A 49 3.80 4.85 6.88
C ILE A 49 3.38 5.45 8.22
N THR A 50 4.02 6.55 8.62
CA THR A 50 3.94 7.03 10.01
C THR A 50 2.95 8.14 10.27
N ASP A 51 2.56 8.87 9.23
CA ASP A 51 1.83 10.14 9.36
C ASP A 51 0.78 10.37 8.27
N PHE A 52 0.36 9.31 7.57
CA PHE A 52 -0.60 9.38 6.47
C PHE A 52 -1.83 10.24 6.77
N LEU A 53 -2.03 11.30 5.98
CA LEU A 53 -3.14 12.23 6.08
C LEU A 53 -4.17 11.98 4.99
N ARG A 54 -5.25 11.30 5.36
CA ARG A 54 -6.36 11.02 4.44
C ARG A 54 -6.91 12.25 3.74
N GLY A 55 -7.32 12.06 2.48
CA GLY A 55 -7.83 13.13 1.62
C GLY A 55 -6.76 14.13 1.17
N THR A 56 -5.50 13.93 1.57
CA THR A 56 -4.35 14.74 1.17
C THR A 56 -3.30 13.83 0.55
N ASP A 57 -2.83 12.84 1.30
CA ASP A 57 -1.84 11.87 0.86
C ASP A 57 -2.46 10.71 0.08
N ARG A 58 -1.61 10.01 -0.67
CA ARG A 58 -1.98 8.86 -1.49
C ARG A 58 -0.97 7.74 -1.38
N ILE A 59 -1.46 6.50 -1.40
CA ILE A 59 -0.62 5.32 -1.60
C ILE A 59 -0.75 4.92 -3.07
N ASP A 60 0.36 4.91 -3.78
CA ASP A 60 0.42 4.51 -5.18
C ASP A 60 0.81 3.04 -5.28
N LEU A 61 -0.10 2.23 -5.81
CA LEU A 61 0.09 0.81 -6.11
C LEU A 61 -0.14 0.53 -7.59
N SER A 62 -0.26 1.57 -8.42
CA SER A 62 -0.71 1.46 -9.82
C SER A 62 0.29 0.76 -10.73
N THR A 63 1.51 0.54 -10.27
CA THR A 63 2.56 -0.18 -11.01
C THR A 63 2.64 -1.67 -10.65
N ILE A 64 1.96 -2.09 -9.59
CA ILE A 64 1.87 -3.49 -9.17
C ILE A 64 0.70 -4.14 -9.90
N ASP A 65 1.01 -5.21 -10.63
CA ASP A 65 0.00 -6.03 -11.27
C ASP A 65 -0.80 -6.80 -10.22
N ALA A 66 -2.08 -6.48 -10.10
CA ALA A 66 -3.00 -7.08 -9.13
C ALA A 66 -3.60 -8.40 -9.62
N ASP A 67 -3.02 -9.03 -10.64
CA ASP A 67 -3.41 -10.31 -11.19
C ASP A 67 -2.14 -11.13 -11.48
N THR A 68 -2.06 -12.35 -10.96
CA THR A 68 -0.94 -13.27 -11.23
C THR A 68 -1.37 -14.55 -11.95
N ASP A 69 -2.65 -14.64 -12.34
CA ASP A 69 -3.24 -15.83 -12.96
C ASP A 69 -2.96 -15.93 -14.48
N GLY A 70 -2.25 -14.92 -15.02
CA GLY A 70 -1.71 -14.93 -16.37
C GLY A 70 -2.53 -14.11 -17.37
N THR A 71 -3.41 -13.23 -16.90
CA THR A 71 -3.96 -12.18 -17.75
C THR A 71 -2.86 -11.20 -18.16
N ASP A 72 -2.71 -10.98 -19.47
CA ASP A 72 -1.72 -10.02 -19.99
C ASP A 72 -2.11 -8.59 -19.57
N GLY A 73 -1.25 -7.90 -18.82
CA GLY A 73 -1.48 -6.49 -18.51
C GLY A 73 -0.87 -6.04 -17.20
N ASN A 74 -1.39 -4.93 -16.71
CA ASN A 74 -1.21 -4.45 -15.35
C ASN A 74 -2.62 -4.15 -14.81
N GLN A 75 -3.12 -5.05 -13.99
CA GLN A 75 -4.48 -5.05 -13.48
C GLN A 75 -4.51 -4.20 -12.21
N ALA A 76 -5.49 -3.31 -12.11
CA ALA A 76 -5.67 -2.46 -10.94
C ALA A 76 -6.28 -3.26 -9.77
N PHE A 77 -5.89 -2.92 -8.54
CA PHE A 77 -6.54 -3.46 -7.35
C PHE A 77 -8.01 -3.04 -7.24
N ALA A 78 -8.82 -3.90 -6.62
CA ALA A 78 -10.18 -3.61 -6.19
C ALA A 78 -10.22 -3.36 -4.67
N PHE A 79 -10.44 -2.11 -4.26
CA PHE A 79 -10.59 -1.78 -2.84
C PHE A 79 -11.93 -2.24 -2.27
N ILE A 80 -11.91 -3.24 -1.39
CA ILE A 80 -13.10 -3.87 -0.79
C ILE A 80 -13.42 -3.35 0.62
N GLY A 81 -12.71 -2.30 1.08
CA GLY A 81 -12.89 -1.70 2.39
C GLY A 81 -12.41 -2.63 3.51
N LEU A 82 -13.30 -2.88 4.49
CA LEU A 82 -13.03 -3.75 5.65
C LEU A 82 -13.35 -5.23 5.38
N SER A 83 -13.97 -5.54 4.24
CA SER A 83 -14.41 -6.89 3.89
C SER A 83 -13.22 -7.85 3.86
N ALA A 84 -13.44 -9.12 4.24
CA ALA A 84 -12.42 -10.16 4.11
C ALA A 84 -12.17 -10.49 2.63
N PHE A 85 -10.98 -11.00 2.32
CA PHE A 85 -10.68 -11.52 0.99
C PHE A 85 -11.64 -12.65 0.62
N THR A 86 -12.05 -12.69 -0.65
CA THR A 86 -13.01 -13.65 -1.17
C THR A 86 -12.37 -14.67 -2.12
N GLY A 87 -11.04 -14.64 -2.26
CA GLY A 87 -10.30 -15.44 -3.23
C GLY A 87 -10.51 -14.96 -4.67
N VAL A 88 -10.59 -13.63 -4.83
CA VAL A 88 -10.56 -12.96 -6.14
C VAL A 88 -9.27 -12.18 -6.17
N ASP A 89 -8.54 -12.30 -7.26
CA ASP A 89 -7.28 -11.61 -7.50
C ASP A 89 -7.43 -10.09 -7.34
N GLY A 90 -6.37 -9.46 -6.86
CA GLY A 90 -6.24 -8.03 -6.77
C GLY A 90 -7.14 -7.37 -5.73
N GLN A 91 -7.57 -8.09 -4.70
CA GLN A 91 -8.34 -7.46 -3.63
C GLN A 91 -7.44 -6.66 -2.70
N LEU A 92 -7.84 -5.42 -2.44
CA LEU A 92 -7.18 -4.51 -1.50
C LEU A 92 -8.13 -4.21 -0.34
N ARG A 93 -7.66 -4.39 0.89
CA ARG A 93 -8.45 -4.13 2.10
C ARG A 93 -7.65 -3.35 3.13
N PHE A 94 -8.35 -2.63 3.98
CA PHE A 94 -7.73 -1.90 5.08
C PHE A 94 -8.46 -2.23 6.39
N ASP A 95 -7.76 -2.85 7.34
CA ASP A 95 -8.30 -3.20 8.65
C ASP A 95 -7.32 -2.80 9.76
N SER A 96 -7.82 -2.09 10.77
CA SER A 96 -7.10 -1.83 12.02
C SER A 96 -5.68 -1.23 11.85
N GLY A 97 -5.49 -0.33 10.87
CA GLY A 97 -4.19 0.30 10.61
C GLY A 97 -3.28 -0.47 9.66
N LEU A 98 -3.79 -1.53 9.02
CA LEU A 98 -3.05 -2.37 8.10
C LEU A 98 -3.73 -2.39 6.74
N LEU A 99 -3.04 -1.89 5.72
CA LEU A 99 -3.39 -2.12 4.32
C LEU A 99 -2.89 -3.51 3.95
N GLN A 100 -3.72 -4.30 3.27
CA GLN A 100 -3.41 -5.66 2.86
C GLN A 100 -3.90 -5.86 1.43
N ALA A 101 -3.09 -6.49 0.59
CA ALA A 101 -3.43 -6.83 -0.77
C ALA A 101 -3.26 -8.33 -1.00
N ASP A 102 -4.25 -8.95 -1.63
CA ASP A 102 -4.24 -10.32 -2.16
C ASP A 102 -4.14 -10.19 -3.69
N VAL A 103 -3.02 -10.60 -4.26
CA VAL A 103 -2.68 -10.43 -5.67
C VAL A 103 -2.98 -11.70 -6.46
N ASN A 104 -2.93 -12.87 -5.81
CA ASN A 104 -3.07 -14.17 -6.46
C ASN A 104 -4.43 -14.87 -6.22
N GLY A 105 -5.32 -14.22 -5.47
CA GLY A 105 -6.66 -14.71 -5.21
C GLY A 105 -6.72 -15.93 -4.28
N ASP A 106 -5.69 -16.21 -3.50
CA ASP A 106 -5.71 -17.32 -2.54
C ASP A 106 -6.46 -17.00 -1.23
N GLY A 107 -6.91 -15.75 -1.07
CA GLY A 107 -7.61 -15.26 0.12
C GLY A 107 -6.67 -14.89 1.27
N VAL A 108 -5.37 -14.83 1.03
CA VAL A 108 -4.31 -14.45 1.97
C VAL A 108 -3.63 -13.19 1.44
N ALA A 109 -3.15 -12.33 2.34
CA ALA A 109 -2.39 -11.17 1.91
C ALA A 109 -1.03 -11.61 1.34
N ASP A 110 -0.65 -11.02 0.21
CA ASP A 110 0.67 -11.12 -0.42
C ASP A 110 1.55 -9.90 -0.13
N PHE A 111 0.90 -8.77 0.16
CA PHE A 111 1.52 -7.47 0.40
C PHE A 111 0.78 -6.74 1.51
N GLU A 112 1.50 -6.03 2.36
CA GLU A 112 0.91 -5.35 3.50
C GLU A 112 1.68 -4.08 3.87
N ILE A 113 1.01 -3.01 4.29
CA ILE A 113 1.63 -1.77 4.79
C ILE A 113 0.98 -1.39 6.12
N SER A 114 1.77 -1.09 7.14
CA SER A 114 1.23 -0.47 8.36
C SER A 114 1.05 1.03 8.15
N VAL A 115 -0.17 1.53 8.34
CA VAL A 115 -0.50 2.96 8.24
C VAL A 115 -0.87 3.47 9.63
N VAL A 116 0.13 4.02 10.31
CA VAL A 116 0.02 4.40 11.73
C VAL A 116 -1.02 5.51 11.90
N GLY A 117 -1.86 5.38 12.94
CA GLY A 117 -2.86 6.39 13.29
C GLY A 117 -4.09 6.43 12.39
N THR A 118 -4.09 5.71 11.27
CA THR A 118 -5.22 5.62 10.34
C THR A 118 -6.12 4.44 10.70
N THR A 119 -7.42 4.69 10.85
CA THR A 119 -8.42 3.67 11.26
C THR A 119 -9.41 3.30 10.17
N THR A 120 -9.48 4.09 9.10
CA THR A 120 -10.33 3.86 7.93
C THR A 120 -9.62 4.38 6.69
N MET A 121 -9.84 3.76 5.53
CA MET A 121 -9.41 4.30 4.23
C MET A 121 -10.57 4.23 3.25
N ALA A 122 -10.50 5.01 2.17
CA ALA A 122 -11.45 5.01 1.07
C ALA A 122 -10.69 4.78 -0.24
N ALA A 123 -11.41 4.40 -1.31
CA ALA A 123 -10.81 4.21 -2.63
C ALA A 123 -10.04 5.45 -3.12
N SER A 124 -10.46 6.65 -2.70
CA SER A 124 -9.78 7.92 -3.04
C SER A 124 -8.42 8.10 -2.37
N ASP A 125 -8.03 7.25 -1.42
CA ASP A 125 -6.73 7.30 -0.74
C ASP A 125 -5.64 6.55 -1.55
N PHE A 126 -6.00 5.90 -2.66
CA PHE A 126 -5.10 5.06 -3.47
C PHE A 126 -5.00 5.52 -4.91
N VAL A 127 -3.86 5.30 -5.55
CA VAL A 127 -3.70 5.32 -7.01
C VAL A 127 -3.57 3.88 -7.46
N LEU A 128 -4.53 3.40 -8.26
CA LEU A 128 -4.72 2.00 -8.67
C LEU A 128 -4.85 1.92 -10.19
#